data_AF-G7ES27-F1
#
_entry.id   AF-G7ES27-F1
#
_cell.length_a   1.000
_cell.length_b   1.000
_cell.length_c   1.000
_cell.angle_alpha   90.00
_cell.angle_beta   90.00
_cell.angle_gamma   90.00
#
_symmetry.space_group_name_H-M   'P 1'
#
loop_
_entity.id
_entity.type
_entity.pdbx_description
1 polymer ?
#
loop_
_entity_poly.entity_id
_entity_poly.type
_entity_poly.pdbx_seq_one_letter_code
_entity_poly.pdbx_strand_id
1 'polypeptide(L)'
;MDNKEMNMENDFKNDFFTKEQLQSLINIPIHDVINDLDAYIYYEGIVSEIPFDEDPVKVYVVGFIKQTRKPVTHLNRPGYKPVFEASYECGDYCSRPELKDIKPLFINDSYDRQVYFNYSEFIEFCSKLGVPLKSNDKPIDTQSDPIENNEKQHSNNEVNISNRYPPELQLAIDAYEQLCTDKNNLPLNKEIEAWLKTESKIRGITHLDGSSTLKGLSNVKAERIASMIKSKPK
;
A
#
# COMPACT_ATOMS: atom_id res chain seq x y z
N MET A 1 8.45 22.22 30.84
CA MET A 1 7.31 22.42 29.92
C MET A 1 7.58 21.56 28.72
N ASP A 2 6.95 20.39 28.72
CA ASP A 2 7.03 19.37 27.69
C ASP A 2 6.42 19.87 26.38
N ASN A 3 7.21 19.86 25.29
CA ASN A 3 6.68 19.84 23.93
C ASN A 3 7.01 18.46 23.37
N LYS A 4 6.11 17.53 23.68
CA LYS A 4 6.10 16.17 23.18
C LYS A 4 5.40 16.16 21.82
N GLU A 5 5.89 15.26 20.95
CA GLU A 5 5.22 14.75 19.76
C GLU A 5 5.05 15.72 18.59
N MET A 6 5.93 15.58 17.60
CA MET A 6 5.50 15.67 16.21
C MET A 6 6.42 14.85 15.30
N ASN A 7 5.80 14.22 14.31
CA ASN A 7 6.35 13.54 13.14
C ASN A 7 6.53 12.02 13.29
N MET A 8 5.40 11.30 13.37
CA MET A 8 5.29 10.03 12.63
C MET A 8 5.37 10.37 11.14
N GLU A 9 6.54 10.14 10.53
CA GLU A 9 6.65 10.06 9.07
C GLU A 9 5.80 8.88 8.60
N ASN A 10 4.63 9.20 8.07
CA ASN A 10 3.64 8.25 7.59
C ASN A 10 4.11 7.62 6.27
N ASP A 11 4.65 6.39 6.35
CA ASP A 11 5.13 5.58 5.21
C ASP A 11 3.99 4.94 4.39
N PHE A 12 2.84 5.63 4.27
CA PHE A 12 1.66 5.12 3.54
C PHE A 12 1.87 5.03 2.02
N LYS A 13 2.96 5.60 1.48
CA LYS A 13 3.20 5.62 0.03
C LYS A 13 3.23 4.22 -0.61
N ASN A 14 3.51 3.18 0.20
CA ASN A 14 3.58 1.80 -0.28
C ASN A 14 2.20 1.17 -0.56
N ASP A 15 1.12 1.70 0.01
CA ASP A 15 -0.24 1.14 -0.13
C ASP A 15 -1.12 1.90 -1.13
N PHE A 16 -0.64 3.02 -1.68
CA PHE A 16 -1.39 3.91 -2.55
C PHE A 16 -0.78 3.98 -3.95
N PHE A 17 -1.59 3.69 -4.96
CA PHE A 17 -1.13 3.53 -6.34
C PHE A 17 -1.85 4.49 -7.27
N THR A 18 -1.15 4.95 -8.31
CA THR A 18 -1.77 5.72 -9.38
C THR A 18 -2.63 4.84 -10.28
N LYS A 19 -3.51 5.49 -11.05
CA LYS A 19 -4.31 4.85 -12.09
C LYS A 19 -3.45 4.01 -13.05
N GLU A 20 -2.30 4.53 -13.47
CA GLU A 20 -1.39 3.88 -14.43
C GLU A 20 -0.77 2.62 -13.83
N GLN A 21 -0.38 2.68 -12.54
CA GLN A 21 0.16 1.53 -11.83
C GLN A 21 -0.90 0.43 -11.69
N LEU A 22 -2.14 0.77 -11.32
CA LEU A 22 -3.23 -0.20 -11.21
C LEU A 22 -3.66 -0.77 -12.57
N GLN A 23 -3.71 0.05 -13.62
CA GLN A 23 -3.99 -0.40 -14.99
C GLN A 23 -3.00 -1.47 -15.45
N SER A 24 -1.74 -1.40 -15.01
CA SER A 24 -0.73 -2.39 -15.37
C SER A 24 -1.06 -3.80 -14.86
N LEU A 25 -1.90 -3.92 -13.82
CA LEU A 25 -2.25 -5.16 -13.12
C LEU A 25 -3.49 -5.86 -13.68
N ILE A 26 -4.28 -5.21 -14.52
CA ILE A 26 -5.53 -5.76 -15.08
C ILE A 26 -5.58 -5.61 -16.60
N ASN A 27 -6.41 -6.42 -17.25
CA ASN A 27 -6.58 -6.42 -18.71
C ASN A 27 -7.76 -5.56 -19.19
N ILE A 28 -8.64 -5.14 -18.29
CA ILE A 28 -9.78 -4.29 -18.63
C ILE A 28 -9.42 -2.81 -18.44
N PRO A 29 -10.20 -1.87 -19.03
CA PRO A 29 -10.03 -0.45 -18.78
C PRO A 29 -10.15 -0.12 -17.29
N ILE A 30 -9.12 0.48 -16.72
CA ILE A 30 -9.05 0.78 -15.28
C ILE A 30 -10.18 1.71 -14.80
N HIS A 31 -10.72 2.54 -15.69
CA HIS A 31 -11.83 3.44 -15.39
C HIS A 31 -13.08 2.68 -14.92
N ASP A 32 -13.31 1.46 -15.42
CA ASP A 32 -14.46 0.64 -15.03
C ASP A 32 -14.30 0.03 -13.63
N VAL A 33 -13.10 0.12 -13.05
CA VAL A 33 -12.79 -0.42 -11.72
C VAL A 33 -12.65 0.70 -10.69
N ILE A 34 -11.94 1.79 -11.03
CA ILE A 34 -11.59 2.82 -10.05
C ILE A 34 -12.70 3.84 -9.78
N ASN A 35 -13.74 3.90 -10.61
CA ASN A 35 -14.83 4.87 -10.43
C ASN A 35 -15.62 4.68 -9.14
N ASP A 36 -15.67 3.44 -8.65
CA ASP A 36 -16.36 3.08 -7.41
C ASP A 36 -15.39 3.03 -6.21
N LEU A 37 -14.10 3.33 -6.42
CA LEU A 37 -13.10 3.40 -5.37
C LEU A 37 -12.94 4.83 -4.87
N ASP A 38 -12.56 4.95 -3.60
CA ASP A 38 -12.21 6.24 -3.04
C ASP A 38 -10.93 6.77 -3.68
N ALA A 39 -10.99 8.03 -4.12
CA ALA A 39 -9.86 8.75 -4.68
C ALA A 39 -9.12 9.52 -3.57
N TYR A 40 -7.80 9.44 -3.57
CA TYR A 40 -6.94 10.09 -2.59
C TYR A 40 -5.92 10.99 -3.26
N ILE A 41 -5.46 12.00 -2.52
CA ILE A 41 -4.26 12.78 -2.87
C ILE A 41 -3.28 12.73 -1.71
N TYR A 42 -1.98 12.70 -2.00
CA TYR A 42 -0.98 13.02 -0.98
C TYR A 42 -0.92 14.53 -0.80
N TYR A 43 -1.14 15.00 0.42
CA TYR A 43 -1.10 16.41 0.74
C TYR A 43 -0.22 16.66 1.97
N GLU A 44 0.61 17.68 1.87
CA GLU A 44 1.43 18.21 2.95
C GLU A 44 1.24 19.72 2.92
N GLY A 45 0.51 20.26 3.90
CA GLY A 45 0.15 21.67 3.89
C GLY A 45 -1.03 22.01 4.80
N ILE A 46 -1.59 23.20 4.59
CA ILE A 46 -2.68 23.73 5.41
C ILE A 46 -4.02 23.46 4.73
N VAL A 47 -4.88 22.72 5.41
CA VAL A 47 -6.30 22.62 5.09
C VAL A 47 -7.07 23.67 5.89
N SER A 48 -8.17 24.16 5.32
CA SER A 48 -9.07 25.09 5.99
C SER A 48 -10.46 24.50 6.06
N GLU A 49 -11.09 24.58 7.23
CA GLU A 49 -12.55 24.47 7.33
C GLU A 49 -13.15 25.85 7.03
N ILE A 50 -14.18 25.92 6.19
CA ILE A 50 -14.95 27.16 6.01
C ILE A 50 -16.19 27.04 6.90
N PRO A 51 -16.17 27.55 8.14
CA PRO A 51 -17.41 27.79 8.87
C PRO A 51 -18.18 28.90 8.14
N PHE A 52 -19.51 28.78 8.10
CA PHE A 52 -20.37 29.73 7.39
C PHE A 52 -20.36 31.15 7.99
N ASP A 53 -19.88 31.33 9.24
CA ASP A 53 -19.98 32.60 9.99
C ASP A 53 -18.76 32.95 10.87
N GLU A 54 -17.63 32.24 10.77
CA GLU A 54 -16.44 32.46 11.63
C GLU A 54 -15.12 32.47 10.85
N ASP A 55 -14.03 32.86 11.54
CA ASP A 55 -12.68 32.74 10.97
C ASP A 55 -12.39 31.27 10.62
N PRO A 56 -11.89 30.98 9.40
CA PRO A 56 -11.66 29.60 8.98
C PRO A 56 -10.61 28.93 9.85
N VAL A 57 -10.96 27.77 10.41
CA VAL A 57 -10.02 26.95 11.16
C VAL A 57 -8.99 26.38 10.19
N LYS A 58 -7.73 26.76 10.37
CA LYS A 58 -6.60 26.31 9.55
C LYS A 58 -5.81 25.26 10.30
N VAL A 59 -5.63 24.09 9.67
CA VAL A 59 -4.92 22.96 10.27
C VAL A 59 -3.84 22.48 9.31
N TYR A 60 -2.63 22.25 9.82
CA TYR A 60 -1.57 21.59 9.05
C TYR A 60 -1.76 20.07 9.08
N VAL A 61 -1.74 19.46 7.89
CA VAL A 61 -1.92 18.02 7.69
C VAL A 61 -0.86 17.46 6.76
N VAL A 62 -0.53 16.19 6.95
CA VAL A 62 0.40 15.41 6.13
C VAL A 62 -0.17 14.02 5.92
N GLY A 63 -0.23 13.55 4.67
CA GLY A 63 -0.61 12.19 4.33
C GLY A 63 -1.62 12.10 3.20
N PHE A 64 -2.26 10.94 3.07
CA PHE A 64 -3.31 10.72 2.09
C PHE A 64 -4.64 11.23 2.62
N ILE A 65 -5.24 12.15 1.88
CA ILE A 65 -6.57 12.69 2.16
C ILE A 65 -7.52 12.29 1.05
N LYS A 66 -8.74 11.91 1.43
CA LYS A 66 -9.77 11.52 0.49
C LYS A 66 -10.25 12.76 -0.25
N GLN A 67 -10.34 12.66 -1.57
CA GLN A 67 -10.85 13.70 -2.46
C GLN A 67 -12.23 13.30 -2.98
N THR A 68 -13.22 14.15 -2.76
CA THR A 68 -14.54 14.03 -3.39
C THR A 68 -14.72 15.16 -4.39
N ARG A 69 -14.93 14.83 -5.67
CA ARG A 69 -15.24 15.81 -6.72
C ARG A 69 -16.73 15.81 -7.02
N LYS A 70 -17.37 16.96 -6.96
CA LYS A 70 -18.79 17.14 -7.32
C LYS A 70 -18.92 18.14 -8.47
N PRO A 71 -19.81 17.90 -9.45
CA PRO A 71 -20.07 18.85 -10.51
C PRO A 71 -20.77 20.09 -9.94
N VAL A 72 -20.25 21.27 -10.25
CA VAL A 72 -20.89 22.55 -9.87
C VAL A 72 -22.02 22.83 -10.85
N THR A 73 -23.26 22.73 -10.37
CA THR A 73 -24.48 22.80 -11.20
C THR A 73 -24.73 24.19 -11.79
N HIS A 74 -24.07 25.22 -11.29
CA HIS A 74 -24.34 26.63 -11.64
C HIS A 74 -23.76 27.11 -12.98
N LEU A 75 -22.97 26.29 -13.70
CA LEU A 75 -22.26 26.69 -14.92
C LEU A 75 -22.49 25.77 -16.13
N ASN A 76 -23.58 24.99 -16.15
CA ASN A 76 -23.97 24.18 -17.31
C ASN A 76 -24.56 25.05 -18.45
N ARG A 77 -23.78 26.02 -18.95
CA ARG A 77 -24.07 26.70 -20.22
C ARG A 77 -23.57 25.82 -21.38
N PRO A 78 -24.34 25.68 -22.48
CA PRO A 78 -23.87 24.95 -23.66
C PRO A 78 -22.52 25.49 -24.14
N GLY A 79 -21.53 24.62 -24.26
CA GLY A 79 -20.16 24.97 -24.71
C GLY A 79 -19.13 25.19 -23.59
N TYR A 80 -19.54 25.18 -22.32
CA TYR A 80 -18.60 25.25 -21.19
C TYR A 80 -18.25 23.86 -20.65
N LYS A 81 -16.98 23.66 -20.32
CA LYS A 81 -16.53 22.44 -19.62
C LYS A 81 -17.12 22.41 -18.21
N PRO A 82 -17.55 21.24 -17.70
CA PRO A 82 -18.04 21.12 -16.34
C PRO A 82 -16.94 21.57 -15.34
N VAL A 83 -17.31 22.48 -14.44
CA VAL A 83 -16.47 22.87 -13.31
C VAL A 83 -16.76 21.90 -12.18
N PHE A 84 -15.71 21.30 -11.61
CA PHE A 84 -15.83 20.40 -10.47
C PHE A 84 -15.33 21.11 -9.21
N GLU A 85 -16.09 21.00 -8.13
CA GLU A 85 -15.65 21.38 -6.81
C GLU A 85 -15.03 20.16 -6.13
N ALA A 86 -13.83 20.31 -5.59
CA ALA A 86 -13.17 19.28 -4.82
C ALA A 86 -13.30 19.60 -3.33
N SER A 87 -13.79 18.63 -2.56
CA SER A 87 -13.81 18.65 -1.11
C SER A 87 -12.88 17.55 -0.58
N TYR A 88 -12.30 17.78 0.58
CA TYR A 88 -11.31 16.90 1.17
C TYR A 88 -11.75 16.41 2.55
N GLU A 89 -11.32 15.21 2.89
CA GLU A 89 -11.57 14.56 4.17
C GLU A 89 -10.30 13.87 4.66
N CYS A 90 -9.87 14.18 5.88
CA CYS A 90 -8.75 13.51 6.52
C CYS A 90 -9.24 12.20 7.12
N GLY A 91 -8.85 11.08 6.51
CA GLY A 91 -9.13 9.74 7.04
C GLY A 91 -7.98 9.19 7.88
N ASP A 92 -7.96 7.87 8.03
CA ASP A 92 -6.99 7.13 8.84
C ASP A 92 -5.54 7.23 8.28
N TYR A 93 -5.39 7.74 7.05
CA TYR A 93 -4.12 7.92 6.33
C TYR A 93 -3.60 9.37 6.37
N CYS A 94 -4.28 10.26 7.09
CA CYS A 94 -3.89 11.65 7.32
C CYS A 94 -3.28 11.78 8.74
N SER A 95 -2.37 12.74 8.95
CA SER A 95 -1.77 13.02 10.26
C SER A 95 -2.76 13.56 11.31
N ARG A 96 -3.99 13.88 10.90
CA ARG A 96 -5.08 14.41 11.72
C ARG A 96 -6.37 13.62 11.49
N PRO A 97 -6.41 12.31 11.83
CA PRO A 97 -7.59 11.46 11.60
C PRO A 97 -8.83 11.94 12.39
N GLU A 98 -8.64 12.74 13.45
CA GLU A 98 -9.71 13.40 14.20
C GLU A 98 -10.56 14.36 13.34
N LEU A 99 -10.06 14.78 12.17
CA LEU A 99 -10.78 15.65 11.24
C LEU A 99 -11.73 14.88 10.30
N LYS A 100 -11.82 13.55 10.41
CA LYS A 100 -12.65 12.69 9.52
C LYS A 100 -14.12 13.09 9.50
N ASP A 101 -14.63 13.49 10.65
CA ASP A 101 -16.04 13.88 10.81
C ASP A 101 -16.28 15.37 10.53
N ILE A 102 -15.21 16.15 10.28
CA ILE A 102 -15.27 17.58 10.01
C ILE A 102 -15.33 17.76 8.49
N LYS A 103 -16.54 17.95 7.95
CA LYS A 103 -16.78 18.09 6.51
C LYS A 103 -17.40 19.44 6.15
N PRO A 104 -16.99 20.06 5.02
CA PRO A 104 -15.85 19.73 4.13
C PRO A 104 -14.58 20.55 4.43
N LEU A 105 -13.40 19.93 4.27
CA LEU A 105 -12.11 20.63 4.28
C LEU A 105 -11.76 21.15 2.88
N PHE A 106 -11.08 22.29 2.84
CA PHE A 106 -10.66 22.97 1.62
C PHE A 106 -9.15 23.16 1.57
N ILE A 107 -8.59 22.99 0.37
CA ILE A 107 -7.20 23.30 0.06
C ILE A 107 -7.20 24.49 -0.88
N ASN A 108 -6.51 25.56 -0.49
CA ASN A 108 -6.54 26.84 -1.20
C ASN A 108 -5.73 26.88 -2.51
N ASP A 109 -5.20 25.73 -2.93
CA ASP A 109 -4.34 25.58 -4.11
C ASP A 109 -5.07 24.86 -5.24
N SER A 110 -5.07 25.47 -6.42
CA SER A 110 -5.75 24.97 -7.63
C SER A 110 -4.86 24.12 -8.53
N TYR A 111 -3.91 23.37 -7.96
CA TYR A 111 -3.05 22.49 -8.77
C TYR A 111 -3.75 21.15 -9.03
N ASP A 112 -3.66 20.67 -10.27
CA ASP A 112 -3.99 19.28 -10.59
C ASP A 112 -3.02 18.38 -9.82
N ARG A 113 -3.53 17.71 -8.80
CA ARG A 113 -2.77 16.77 -7.96
C ARG A 113 -2.91 15.37 -8.52
N GLN A 114 -1.81 14.62 -8.46
CA GLN A 114 -1.83 13.19 -8.76
C GLN A 114 -2.83 12.49 -7.85
N VAL A 115 -3.71 11.70 -8.46
CA VAL A 115 -4.72 10.90 -7.75
C VAL A 115 -4.15 9.51 -7.51
N TYR A 116 -4.44 9.00 -6.32
CA TYR A 116 -4.05 7.69 -5.83
C TYR A 116 -5.28 6.91 -5.36
N PHE A 117 -5.14 5.59 -5.32
CA PHE A 117 -6.15 4.64 -4.85
C PHE A 117 -5.49 3.65 -3.90
N ASN A 118 -6.23 3.22 -2.88
CA ASN A 118 -5.72 2.21 -1.95
C ASN A 118 -5.65 0.84 -2.64
N TYR A 119 -4.49 0.20 -2.57
CA TYR A 119 -4.25 -1.09 -3.23
C TYR A 119 -5.14 -2.20 -2.68
N SER A 120 -5.33 -2.25 -1.36
CA SER A 120 -6.13 -3.31 -0.73
C SER A 120 -7.60 -3.20 -1.16
N GLU A 121 -8.14 -1.99 -1.18
CA GLU A 121 -9.50 -1.72 -1.68
C GLU A 121 -9.63 -2.10 -3.17
N PHE A 122 -8.63 -1.77 -3.98
CA PHE A 122 -8.60 -2.16 -5.40
C PHE A 122 -8.63 -3.67 -5.62
N ILE A 123 -7.82 -4.43 -4.85
CA ILE A 123 -7.75 -5.89 -4.99
C ILE A 123 -9.06 -6.53 -4.54
N GLU A 124 -9.63 -6.08 -3.43
CA GLU A 124 -10.94 -6.53 -2.95
C GLU A 124 -12.03 -6.26 -3.99
N PHE A 125 -12.02 -5.07 -4.59
CA PHE A 125 -13.00 -4.69 -5.61
C PHE A 125 -12.84 -5.48 -6.91
N CYS A 126 -11.60 -5.70 -7.38
CA CYS A 126 -11.33 -6.60 -8.52
C CYS A 126 -11.88 -8.01 -8.26
N SER A 127 -11.66 -8.54 -7.06
CA SER A 127 -12.18 -9.86 -6.67
C SER A 127 -13.71 -9.90 -6.69
N LYS A 128 -14.38 -8.87 -6.16
CA LYS A 128 -15.86 -8.76 -6.19
C LYS A 128 -16.42 -8.72 -7.61
N LEU A 129 -15.73 -8.04 -8.52
CA LEU A 129 -16.11 -7.96 -9.93
C LEU A 129 -15.72 -9.21 -10.75
N GLY A 130 -14.94 -10.13 -10.18
CA GLY A 130 -14.39 -11.28 -10.91
C GLY A 130 -13.33 -10.88 -11.94
N VAL A 131 -12.68 -9.71 -11.76
CA VAL A 131 -11.64 -9.22 -12.67
C VAL A 131 -10.32 -9.93 -12.32
N PRO A 132 -9.73 -10.70 -13.24
CA PRO A 132 -8.47 -11.37 -12.98
C PRO A 132 -7.33 -10.36 -12.97
N LEU A 133 -6.47 -10.48 -11.96
CA LEU A 133 -5.18 -9.81 -11.93
C LEU A 133 -4.22 -10.54 -12.86
N LYS A 134 -3.40 -9.79 -13.59
CA LYS A 134 -2.32 -10.35 -14.41
C LYS A 134 -1.35 -11.10 -13.49
N SER A 135 -1.09 -12.37 -13.80
CA SER A 135 0.04 -13.07 -13.19
C SER A 135 1.34 -12.48 -13.74
N ASN A 136 2.34 -12.32 -12.87
CA ASN A 136 3.68 -11.92 -13.29
C ASN A 136 4.47 -13.11 -13.87
N ASP A 137 3.83 -13.96 -14.68
CA ASP A 137 4.50 -15.07 -15.35
C ASP A 137 5.15 -14.56 -16.63
N LYS A 138 6.37 -14.04 -16.52
CA LYS A 138 7.24 -13.98 -17.70
C LYS A 138 7.62 -15.42 -18.07
N PRO A 139 7.39 -15.88 -19.31
CA PRO A 139 7.89 -17.18 -19.75
C PRO A 139 9.42 -17.16 -19.73
N ILE A 140 10.01 -18.14 -19.06
CA ILE A 140 11.46 -18.36 -19.01
C ILE A 140 11.86 -18.94 -20.36
N ASP A 141 12.37 -18.08 -21.24
CA ASP A 141 12.99 -18.52 -22.49
C ASP A 141 14.31 -19.20 -22.14
N THR A 142 14.29 -20.53 -22.16
CA THR A 142 15.43 -21.37 -21.79
C THR A 142 16.19 -21.70 -23.07
N GLN A 143 17.03 -20.78 -23.54
CA GLN A 143 18.12 -21.14 -24.45
C GLN A 143 19.38 -21.40 -23.63
N SER A 144 19.55 -22.68 -23.32
CA SER A 144 20.78 -23.30 -22.85
C SER A 144 21.81 -23.35 -23.97
N ASP A 145 22.95 -22.68 -23.78
CA ASP A 145 24.21 -23.08 -24.42
C ASP A 145 25.13 -23.77 -23.40
N PRO A 146 25.90 -24.80 -23.78
CA PRO A 146 26.57 -25.68 -22.83
C PRO A 146 28.10 -25.46 -22.76
N ILE A 147 28.72 -26.07 -21.72
CA ILE A 147 30.15 -26.44 -21.57
C ILE A 147 31.05 -25.28 -21.02
N GLU A 148 31.93 -25.38 -20.01
CA GLU A 148 32.67 -26.48 -19.38
C GLU A 148 33.15 -26.13 -17.95
N ASN A 149 33.52 -27.17 -17.21
CA ASN A 149 34.03 -27.19 -15.84
C ASN A 149 35.26 -26.32 -15.55
N ASN A 150 35.36 -25.81 -14.31
CA ASN A 150 36.48 -26.17 -13.43
C ASN A 150 36.19 -25.84 -11.95
N GLU A 151 36.58 -26.78 -11.11
CA GLU A 151 36.40 -26.82 -9.66
C GLU A 151 37.11 -25.68 -8.93
N LYS A 152 36.44 -25.08 -7.94
CA LYS A 152 36.86 -25.12 -6.53
C LYS A 152 35.83 -24.48 -5.61
N GLN A 153 35.39 -25.29 -4.65
CA GLN A 153 34.53 -24.93 -3.53
C GLN A 153 35.15 -23.79 -2.72
N HIS A 154 34.44 -22.67 -2.63
CA HIS A 154 34.25 -21.99 -1.35
C HIS A 154 32.78 -21.58 -1.23
N SER A 155 32.15 -22.20 -0.24
CA SER A 155 30.78 -21.98 0.20
C SER A 155 30.62 -20.54 0.67
N ASN A 156 30.21 -19.67 -0.24
CA ASN A 156 29.41 -18.50 0.07
C ASN A 156 28.10 -18.69 -0.68
N ASN A 157 27.09 -19.26 -0.02
CA ASN A 157 25.70 -19.05 -0.41
C ASN A 157 25.38 -17.57 -0.13
N GLU A 158 25.95 -16.67 -0.91
CA GLU A 158 25.27 -15.43 -1.24
C GLU A 158 24.08 -15.86 -2.08
N VAL A 159 22.97 -16.13 -1.40
CA VAL A 159 21.66 -16.10 -2.04
C VAL A 159 21.58 -14.68 -2.59
N ASN A 160 21.89 -14.56 -3.87
CA ASN A 160 21.71 -13.33 -4.62
C ASN A 160 20.20 -13.22 -4.81
N ILE A 161 19.51 -12.82 -3.73
CA ILE A 161 18.10 -12.53 -3.72
C ILE A 161 17.95 -11.36 -4.67
N SER A 162 17.49 -11.65 -5.87
CA SER A 162 16.88 -10.65 -6.74
C SER A 162 15.83 -9.94 -5.88
N ASN A 163 16.17 -8.75 -5.37
CA ASN A 163 15.36 -7.95 -4.44
C ASN A 163 14.12 -7.42 -5.18
N ARG A 164 13.21 -8.32 -5.57
CA ARG A 164 11.96 -7.98 -6.26
C ARG A 164 10.89 -7.48 -5.29
N TYR A 165 11.01 -7.80 -4.01
CA TYR A 165 10.02 -7.49 -2.99
C TYR A 165 10.67 -6.90 -1.73
N PRO A 166 9.92 -6.09 -0.95
CA PRO A 166 10.35 -5.66 0.37
C PRO A 166 10.73 -6.86 1.26
N PRO A 167 11.68 -6.70 2.21
CA PRO A 167 12.22 -7.81 3.00
C PRO A 167 11.16 -8.64 3.71
N GLU A 168 10.12 -8.02 4.27
CA GLU A 168 9.03 -8.73 4.93
C GLU A 168 8.12 -9.50 3.96
N LEU A 169 7.92 -8.97 2.74
CA LEU A 169 7.13 -9.65 1.71
C LEU A 169 7.90 -10.84 1.14
N GLN A 170 9.19 -10.68 0.85
CA GLN A 170 10.04 -11.81 0.45
C GLN A 170 10.07 -12.89 1.53
N LEU A 171 10.17 -12.49 2.80
CA LEU A 171 10.13 -13.43 3.92
C LEU A 171 8.80 -14.18 4.02
N ALA A 172 7.67 -13.52 3.73
CA ALA A 172 6.35 -14.15 3.72
C ALA A 172 6.20 -15.16 2.57
N ILE A 173 6.71 -14.83 1.38
CA ILE A 173 6.74 -15.73 0.22
C ILE A 173 7.57 -16.96 0.55
N ASP A 174 8.78 -16.79 1.08
CA ASP A 174 9.67 -17.89 1.42
C ASP A 174 9.07 -18.78 2.54
N ALA A 175 8.36 -18.19 3.51
CA ALA A 175 7.65 -18.94 4.53
C ALA A 175 6.52 -19.80 3.94
N TYR A 176 5.78 -19.28 2.96
CA TYR A 176 4.77 -20.06 2.23
C TYR A 176 5.43 -21.21 1.45
N GLU A 177 6.48 -20.91 0.69
CA GLU A 177 7.19 -21.89 -0.13
C GLU A 177 7.81 -23.02 0.70
N GLN A 178 8.51 -22.70 1.79
CA GLN A 178 9.19 -23.71 2.60
C GLN A 178 8.25 -24.51 3.51
N LEU A 179 7.19 -23.87 4.02
CA LEU A 179 6.38 -24.48 5.06
C LEU A 179 5.04 -25.00 4.56
N CYS A 180 4.50 -24.44 3.47
CA CYS A 180 3.13 -24.70 3.01
C CYS A 180 3.04 -25.34 1.61
N THR A 181 3.99 -25.11 0.71
CA THR A 181 3.99 -25.75 -0.62
C THR A 181 4.20 -27.26 -0.50
N ASP A 182 3.46 -28.03 -1.29
CA ASP A 182 3.50 -29.50 -1.37
C ASP A 182 3.21 -30.28 -0.08
N LYS A 183 2.67 -29.64 0.97
CA LYS A 183 2.25 -30.31 2.20
C LYS A 183 0.76 -30.64 2.22
N ASN A 184 0.44 -31.91 2.48
CA ASN A 184 -0.93 -32.40 2.65
C ASN A 184 -1.64 -31.77 3.87
N ASN A 185 -0.88 -31.44 4.92
CA ASN A 185 -1.37 -30.74 6.11
C ASN A 185 -0.60 -29.45 6.28
N LEU A 186 -1.32 -28.33 6.35
CA LEU A 186 -0.72 -27.02 6.61
C LEU A 186 -0.20 -26.96 8.05
N PRO A 187 1.03 -26.45 8.28
CA PRO A 187 1.61 -26.29 9.62
C PRO A 187 0.77 -25.34 10.47
N LEU A 188 0.85 -25.32 11.79
CA LEU A 188 0.12 -24.37 12.67
C LEU A 188 0.66 -22.93 12.51
N ASN A 189 -0.16 -21.92 12.85
CA ASN A 189 0.28 -20.51 12.76
C ASN A 189 1.53 -20.26 13.63
N LYS A 190 1.58 -20.88 14.81
CA LYS A 190 2.73 -20.82 15.71
C LYS A 190 4.03 -21.34 15.08
N GLU A 191 3.95 -22.33 14.20
CA GLU A 191 5.13 -22.88 13.52
C GLU A 191 5.64 -21.92 12.44
N ILE A 192 4.73 -21.29 11.71
CA ILE A 192 5.05 -20.24 10.73
C ILE A 192 5.62 -19.00 11.46
N GLU A 193 5.01 -18.56 12.55
CA GLU A 193 5.49 -17.45 13.38
C GLU A 193 6.91 -17.70 13.91
N ALA A 194 7.19 -18.89 14.41
CA ALA A 194 8.50 -19.26 14.95
C ALA A 194 9.58 -19.22 13.85
N TRP A 195 9.24 -19.71 12.66
CA TRP A 195 10.12 -19.64 11.49
C TRP A 195 10.37 -18.19 11.08
N LEU A 196 9.32 -17.38 10.91
CA LEU A 196 9.42 -15.96 10.53
C LEU A 196 10.30 -15.15 11.50
N LYS A 197 10.17 -15.37 12.81
CA LYS A 197 10.98 -14.68 13.83
C LYS A 197 12.46 -15.09 13.80
N THR A 198 12.74 -16.34 13.45
CA THR A 198 14.10 -16.85 13.37
C THR A 198 14.77 -16.34 12.09
N GLU A 199 14.09 -16.50 10.97
CA GLU A 199 14.60 -16.18 9.65
C GLU A 199 14.77 -14.66 9.44
N SER A 200 13.83 -13.85 9.96
CA SER A 200 13.98 -12.38 9.93
C SER A 200 15.23 -11.87 10.66
N LYS A 201 15.67 -12.55 11.73
CA LYS A 201 16.90 -12.20 12.44
C LYS A 201 18.14 -12.63 11.66
N ILE A 202 18.12 -13.82 11.07
CA ILE A 202 19.22 -14.34 10.24
C ILE A 202 19.47 -13.41 9.05
N ARG A 203 18.40 -12.92 8.42
CA ARG A 203 18.44 -12.01 7.27
C ARG A 203 18.67 -10.55 7.64
N GLY A 204 18.83 -10.23 8.92
CA GLY A 204 19.08 -8.86 9.38
C GLY A 204 17.93 -7.89 9.11
N ILE A 205 16.69 -8.39 8.96
CA ILE A 205 15.52 -7.54 8.70
C ILE A 205 15.29 -6.67 9.92
N THR A 206 15.16 -5.37 9.70
CA THR A 206 14.81 -4.40 10.74
C THR A 206 13.51 -3.72 10.38
N HIS A 207 12.70 -3.43 11.40
CA HIS A 207 11.50 -2.64 11.23
C HIS A 207 11.24 -1.80 12.48
N LEU A 208 10.48 -0.73 12.31
CA LEU A 208 10.00 0.08 13.42
C LEU A 208 8.85 -0.64 14.13
N ASP A 209 8.98 -0.77 15.45
CA ASP A 209 7.93 -1.20 16.37
C ASP A 209 7.77 -0.14 17.45
N GLY A 210 6.73 0.67 17.32
CA GLY A 210 6.57 1.92 18.08
C GLY A 210 7.73 2.87 17.82
N SER A 211 8.40 3.32 18.88
CA SER A 211 9.54 4.25 18.81
C SER A 211 10.91 3.55 18.70
N SER A 212 10.93 2.22 18.49
CA SER A 212 12.17 1.43 18.53
C SER A 212 12.36 0.61 17.26
N THR A 213 13.58 0.60 16.74
CA THR A 213 13.96 -0.30 15.64
C THR A 213 14.23 -1.69 16.21
N LEU A 214 13.38 -2.66 15.85
CA LEU A 214 13.58 -4.05 16.23
C LEU A 214 14.41 -4.80 15.18
N LYS A 215 15.26 -5.70 15.68
CA LYS A 215 15.99 -6.68 14.86
C LYS A 215 15.15 -7.96 14.75
N GLY A 216 14.74 -8.30 13.54
CA GLY A 216 13.74 -9.32 13.25
C GLY A 216 12.31 -8.78 13.32
N LEU A 217 11.32 -9.65 13.07
CA LEU A 217 9.90 -9.31 13.13
C LEU A 217 9.34 -9.21 14.56
N SER A 218 8.42 -8.27 14.79
CA SER A 218 7.66 -8.19 16.05
C SER A 218 6.66 -9.34 16.15
N ASN A 219 6.17 -9.60 17.36
CA ASN A 219 5.17 -10.65 17.58
C ASN A 219 3.90 -10.41 16.76
N VAL A 220 3.42 -9.16 16.74
CA VAL A 220 2.21 -8.76 16.01
C VAL A 220 2.38 -8.94 14.50
N LYS A 221 3.53 -8.51 13.95
CA LYS A 221 3.80 -8.69 12.52
C LYS A 221 3.94 -10.16 12.13
N ALA A 222 4.67 -10.96 12.92
CA ALA A 222 4.83 -12.38 12.66
C ALA A 222 3.47 -13.12 12.67
N GLU A 223 2.61 -12.82 13.63
CA GLU A 223 1.26 -13.38 13.74
C GLU A 223 0.39 -12.99 12.53
N ARG A 224 0.40 -11.71 12.16
CA ARG A 224 -0.36 -11.21 11.00
C ARG A 224 0.08 -11.89 9.71
N ILE A 225 1.39 -11.96 9.46
CA ILE A 225 1.96 -12.64 8.27
C ILE A 225 1.59 -14.12 8.26
N ALA A 226 1.74 -14.81 9.39
CA ALA A 226 1.37 -16.23 9.51
C ALA A 226 -0.12 -16.48 9.22
N SER A 227 -1.00 -15.56 9.61
CA SER A 227 -2.44 -15.65 9.31
C SER A 227 -2.74 -15.46 7.82
N MET A 228 -2.03 -14.56 7.14
CA MET A 228 -2.21 -14.26 5.70
C MET A 228 -1.68 -15.38 4.81
N ILE A 229 -0.55 -16.00 5.16
CA ILE A 229 0.06 -17.11 4.41
C ILE A 229 -0.92 -18.29 4.25
N LYS A 230 -1.85 -18.47 5.19
CA LYS A 230 -2.84 -19.56 5.17
C LYS A 230 -4.21 -19.20 4.65
N SER A 231 -4.49 -17.94 4.37
CA SER A 231 -5.76 -17.58 3.71
C SER A 231 -5.70 -18.00 2.24
N LYS A 232 -5.76 -19.31 1.98
CA LYS A 232 -6.09 -19.79 0.64
C LYS A 232 -7.51 -19.32 0.32
N PRO A 233 -7.77 -18.70 -0.83
CA PRO A 233 -9.11 -18.70 -1.37
C PRO A 233 -9.51 -20.17 -1.58
N LYS A 234 -10.62 -20.58 -0.96
CA LYS A 234 -11.29 -21.82 -1.32
C LYS A 234 -11.92 -21.68 -2.70
#